data_AF-A0A5B7SMQ0-F1
#
_entry.id   AF-A0A5B7SMQ0-F1
#
_cell.length_a   1.000
_cell.length_b   1.000
_cell.length_c   1.000
_cell.angle_alpha   90.00
_cell.angle_beta   90.00
_cell.angle_gamma   90.00
#
_symmetry.space_group_name_H-M   'P 1'
#
loop_
_entity.id
_entity.type
_entity.pdbx_description
1 polymer ?
#
loop_
_entity_poly.entity_id
_entity_poly.type
_entity_poly.pdbx_seq_one_letter_code
_entity_poly.pdbx_strand_id
1 'polypeptide(L)'
;MNKNIVILCLILCTACSKTMEINTNANFEAVVLPDGSQVYLNHDSTISYEEHFDPRTVSLSGEAFFIVVSDTSDFTVTTKHGTVKVLGTEFNVKTTSKQLAVDVKQGLVALKTEYETSKVKKGIKAIYKDGEQAVQHIKSNREYRKWIRSLKKEFRTLGNEVKPILNEIGSELEKAGEKIGNEFKN
;
A
#
# COMPACT_ATOMS: atom_id res chain seq x y z
N MET A 1 -52.01 -24.81 20.33
CA MET A 1 -51.67 -24.44 18.93
C MET A 1 -51.44 -22.94 18.89
N ASN A 2 -50.18 -22.50 18.95
CA ASN A 2 -49.77 -21.15 18.57
C ASN A 2 -48.37 -21.26 17.96
N LYS A 3 -48.31 -20.96 16.66
CA LYS A 3 -47.10 -20.84 15.85
C LYS A 3 -46.52 -19.44 16.06
N ASN A 4 -45.25 -19.24 15.69
CA ASN A 4 -44.42 -18.00 15.79
C ASN A 4 -43.63 -17.97 17.11
N ILE A 5 -42.29 -17.97 17.16
CA ILE A 5 -41.25 -17.26 16.37
C ILE A 5 -40.01 -18.18 16.39
N VAL A 6 -39.72 -18.99 15.36
CA VAL A 6 -38.86 -18.69 14.21
C VAL A 6 -37.60 -17.89 14.58
N ILE A 7 -36.48 -18.62 14.64
CA ILE A 7 -35.10 -18.16 14.43
C ILE A 7 -34.52 -17.32 15.58
N LEU A 8 -34.25 -18.01 16.69
CA LEU A 8 -33.17 -17.63 17.59
C LEU A 8 -31.84 -18.09 16.96
N CYS A 9 -30.94 -17.14 16.73
CA CYS A 9 -29.55 -17.33 16.30
C CYS A 9 -29.28 -17.50 14.78
N LEU A 10 -29.67 -16.50 13.99
CA LEU A 10 -29.00 -16.16 12.72
C LEU A 10 -28.33 -14.78 12.87
N ILE A 11 -27.53 -14.62 13.92
CA ILE A 11 -26.55 -13.53 14.04
C ILE A 11 -25.18 -14.18 14.14
N LEU A 12 -24.79 -14.92 13.10
CA LEU A 12 -23.42 -14.76 12.62
C LEU A 12 -23.45 -13.47 11.80
N CYS A 13 -23.36 -12.35 12.51
CA CYS A 13 -22.90 -11.11 11.93
C CYS A 13 -21.45 -11.35 11.52
N THR A 14 -21.23 -12.01 10.39
CA THR A 14 -20.01 -11.77 9.64
C THR A 14 -20.15 -10.36 9.13
N ALA A 15 -19.47 -9.43 9.80
CA ALA A 15 -19.10 -8.17 9.16
C ALA A 15 -18.50 -8.55 7.81
N CYS A 16 -19.23 -8.28 6.73
CA CYS A 16 -18.71 -8.43 5.39
C CYS A 16 -17.75 -7.25 5.21
N SER A 17 -16.50 -7.42 5.65
CA SER A 17 -15.46 -6.43 5.39
C SER A 17 -15.19 -6.47 3.89
N LYS A 18 -15.32 -5.31 3.26
CA LYS A 18 -15.07 -5.17 1.83
C LYS A 18 -13.56 -5.12 1.61
N THR A 19 -13.03 -6.13 0.95
CA THR A 19 -11.62 -6.16 0.56
C THR A 19 -11.38 -5.27 -0.66
N MET A 20 -10.42 -4.38 -0.56
CA MET A 20 -9.85 -3.61 -1.67
C MET A 20 -8.66 -4.39 -2.22
N GLU A 21 -8.59 -4.58 -3.53
CA GLU A 21 -7.45 -5.21 -4.21
C GLU A 21 -6.98 -4.35 -5.38
N ILE A 22 -5.66 -4.20 -5.49
CA ILE A 22 -4.99 -3.44 -6.54
C ILE A 22 -3.92 -4.33 -7.14
N ASN A 23 -4.02 -4.57 -8.45
CA ASN A 23 -3.03 -5.29 -9.24
C ASN A 23 -2.46 -4.36 -10.29
N THR A 24 -1.13 -4.21 -10.30
CA THR A 24 -0.46 -3.24 -11.17
C THR A 24 -0.27 -3.72 -12.61
N ASN A 25 -0.32 -5.04 -12.86
CA ASN A 25 0.13 -5.65 -14.12
C ASN A 25 1.47 -5.02 -14.57
N ALA A 26 1.52 -4.45 -15.78
CA ALA A 26 2.74 -3.85 -16.33
C ALA A 26 3.07 -2.43 -15.81
N ASN A 27 2.19 -1.79 -15.03
CA ASN A 27 2.34 -0.40 -14.61
C ASN A 27 2.90 -0.29 -13.19
N PHE A 28 3.21 0.93 -12.77
CA PHE A 28 3.39 1.26 -11.36
C PHE A 28 2.10 1.84 -10.80
N GLU A 29 1.90 1.70 -9.48
CA GLU A 29 0.76 2.32 -8.81
C GLU A 29 1.17 3.04 -7.53
N ALA A 30 0.41 4.07 -7.17
CA ALA A 30 0.56 4.80 -5.91
C ALA A 30 -0.78 4.79 -5.16
N VAL A 31 -0.74 4.31 -3.91
CA VAL A 31 -1.93 4.10 -3.08
C VAL A 31 -1.75 4.87 -1.78
N VAL A 32 -2.78 5.61 -1.39
CA VAL A 32 -2.91 6.16 -0.04
C VAL A 32 -3.87 5.25 0.71
N LEU A 33 -3.39 4.63 1.79
CA LEU A 33 -4.19 3.75 2.63
C LEU A 33 -5.09 4.58 3.57
N PRO A 34 -6.15 3.99 4.15
CA PRO A 34 -7.07 4.72 5.02
C PRO A 34 -6.44 5.37 6.26
N ASP A 35 -5.29 4.88 6.74
CA ASP A 35 -4.53 5.49 7.84
C ASP A 35 -3.60 6.65 7.39
N GLY A 36 -3.62 7.00 6.10
CA GLY A 36 -2.75 8.02 5.50
C GLY A 36 -1.36 7.51 5.09
N SER A 37 -1.05 6.23 5.33
CA SER A 37 0.19 5.62 4.85
C SER A 37 0.22 5.57 3.33
N GLN A 38 1.41 5.74 2.74
CA GLN A 38 1.60 5.71 1.29
C GLN A 38 2.29 4.43 0.87
N VAL A 39 1.79 3.80 -0.19
CA VAL A 39 2.37 2.61 -0.81
C VAL A 39 2.62 2.88 -2.27
N TYR A 40 3.85 2.68 -2.71
CA TYR A 40 4.19 2.64 -4.12
C TYR A 40 4.41 1.18 -4.52
N LEU A 41 3.70 0.74 -5.54
CA LEU A 41 3.77 -0.62 -6.06
C LEU A 41 4.63 -0.63 -7.32
N ASN A 42 5.53 -1.60 -7.39
CA ASN A 42 6.25 -1.90 -8.62
C ASN A 42 5.31 -2.63 -9.61
N HIS A 43 5.74 -2.80 -10.87
CA HIS A 43 5.07 -3.71 -11.80
C HIS A 43 4.98 -5.14 -11.23
N ASP A 44 4.04 -5.91 -11.75
CA ASP A 44 3.71 -7.27 -11.35
C ASP A 44 3.51 -7.43 -9.83
N SER A 45 2.87 -6.44 -9.22
CA SER A 45 2.58 -6.43 -7.79
C SER A 45 1.09 -6.40 -7.52
N THR A 46 0.71 -7.02 -6.40
CA THR A 46 -0.67 -7.03 -5.93
C THR A 46 -0.67 -6.68 -4.45
N ILE A 47 -1.52 -5.73 -4.08
CA ILE A 47 -1.80 -5.40 -2.68
C ILE A 47 -3.29 -5.52 -2.43
N SER A 48 -3.66 -6.06 -1.28
CA SER A 48 -5.03 -6.04 -0.80
C SER A 48 -5.13 -5.68 0.68
N TYR A 49 -6.26 -5.08 1.06
CA TYR A 49 -6.53 -4.67 2.44
C TYR A 49 -8.04 -4.51 2.65
N GLU A 50 -8.48 -4.62 3.90
CA GLU A 50 -9.89 -4.36 4.24
C GLU A 50 -10.20 -2.86 4.21
N GLU A 51 -11.35 -2.48 3.66
CA GLU A 51 -11.78 -1.08 3.54
C GLU A 51 -11.85 -0.37 4.90
N HIS A 52 -12.23 -1.09 5.96
CA HIS A 52 -12.24 -0.56 7.33
C HIS A 52 -10.82 -0.31 7.89
N PHE A 53 -9.83 -1.02 7.36
CA PHE A 53 -8.40 -0.91 7.68
C PHE A 53 -8.04 -0.95 9.19
N ASP A 54 -8.87 -1.67 9.96
CA ASP A 54 -8.62 -2.01 11.35
C ASP A 54 -8.84 -3.53 11.54
N PRO A 55 -7.78 -4.32 11.81
CA PRO A 55 -6.40 -3.89 12.02
C PRO A 55 -5.72 -3.37 10.74
N ARG A 56 -4.70 -2.49 10.89
CA ARG A 56 -3.90 -1.90 9.79
C ARG A 56 -3.03 -2.96 9.08
N THR A 57 -3.66 -3.79 8.27
CA THR A 57 -3.04 -4.95 7.62
C THR A 57 -3.22 -4.89 6.12
N VAL A 58 -2.14 -5.16 5.40
CA VAL A 58 -2.15 -5.34 3.95
C VAL A 58 -1.58 -6.72 3.60
N SER A 59 -2.09 -7.36 2.56
CA SER A 59 -1.46 -8.52 1.93
C SER A 59 -0.70 -8.07 0.68
N LEU A 60 0.51 -8.59 0.49
CA LEU A 60 1.38 -8.20 -0.62
C LEU A 60 1.92 -9.41 -1.38
N SER A 61 1.85 -9.34 -2.71
CA SER A 61 2.65 -10.10 -3.67
C SER A 61 3.44 -9.12 -4.56
N GLY A 62 4.66 -9.46 -4.96
CA GLY A 62 5.51 -8.59 -5.78
C GLY A 62 6.40 -7.66 -4.94
N GLU A 63 6.51 -6.39 -5.32
CA GLU A 63 7.39 -5.42 -4.69
C GLU A 63 6.68 -4.08 -4.41
N ALA A 64 6.78 -3.61 -3.18
CA ALA A 64 6.21 -2.34 -2.78
C ALA A 64 7.12 -1.57 -1.82
N PHE A 65 7.12 -0.25 -1.94
CA PHE A 65 7.75 0.67 -1.02
C PHE A 65 6.70 1.35 -0.16
N PHE A 66 6.87 1.25 1.15
CA PHE A 66 5.94 1.75 2.16
C PHE A 66 6.52 2.98 2.85
N ILE A 67 5.67 4.00 3.02
CA ILE A 67 5.87 5.12 3.93
C ILE A 67 4.72 5.05 4.93
N VAL A 68 4.97 4.40 6.07
CA VAL A 68 3.93 4.14 7.08
C VAL A 68 3.87 5.28 8.09
N VAL A 69 2.66 5.77 8.32
CA VAL A 69 2.36 6.77 9.35
C VAL A 69 2.63 6.18 10.74
N SER A 70 3.38 6.94 11.55
CA SER A 70 3.69 6.57 12.93
C SER A 70 2.42 6.50 13.77
N ASP A 71 2.22 5.39 14.46
CA ASP A 71 1.12 5.16 15.39
C ASP A 71 1.54 4.13 16.47
N THR A 72 0.74 4.00 17.51
CA THR A 72 0.83 3.02 18.60
C THR A 72 0.38 1.62 18.18
N SER A 73 -0.53 1.51 17.21
CA SER A 73 -0.98 0.23 16.64
C SER A 73 0.05 -0.33 15.65
N ASP A 74 0.11 -1.66 15.46
CA ASP A 74 0.99 -2.25 14.44
C ASP A 74 0.43 -2.00 13.03
N PHE A 75 1.29 -1.64 12.07
CA PHE A 75 1.04 -1.81 10.65
C PHE A 75 1.69 -3.12 10.19
N THR A 76 0.91 -4.00 9.56
CA THR A 76 1.36 -5.34 9.16
C THR A 76 1.28 -5.55 7.65
N VAL A 77 2.40 -5.90 7.03
CA VAL A 77 2.44 -6.45 5.67
C VAL A 77 2.52 -7.97 5.75
N THR A 78 1.49 -8.65 5.28
CA THR A 78 1.44 -10.10 5.16
C THR A 78 1.90 -10.52 3.77
N THR A 79 2.76 -11.53 3.72
CA THR A 79 3.25 -12.15 2.48
C THR A 79 3.16 -13.66 2.59
N LYS A 80 3.41 -14.37 1.48
CA LYS A 80 3.51 -15.84 1.49
C LYS A 80 4.50 -16.38 2.53
N HIS A 81 5.62 -15.68 2.73
CA HIS A 81 6.77 -16.20 3.49
C HIS A 81 6.89 -15.65 4.92
N GLY A 82 5.96 -14.78 5.32
CA GLY A 82 6.04 -14.13 6.61
C GLY A 82 5.32 -12.81 6.69
N THR A 83 5.45 -12.19 7.86
CA THR A 83 4.84 -10.90 8.19
C THR A 83 5.90 -9.87 8.53
N VAL A 84 5.66 -8.64 8.10
CA VAL A 84 6.51 -7.48 8.36
C VAL A 84 5.70 -6.50 9.19
N LYS A 85 6.15 -6.24 10.42
CA LYS A 85 5.47 -5.37 11.37
C LYS A 85 6.28 -4.12 11.67
N VAL A 86 5.59 -2.98 11.71
CA VAL A 86 6.17 -1.67 12.00
C VAL A 86 5.18 -0.79 12.76
N LEU A 87 5.69 0.24 13.43
CA LEU A 87 4.87 1.29 14.05
C LEU A 87 4.88 2.59 13.25
N GLY A 88 5.93 2.84 12.46
CA GLY A 88 6.17 4.05 11.68
C GLY A 88 7.55 3.97 11.02
N THR A 89 7.59 3.58 9.75
CA THR A 89 8.82 3.14 9.08
C THR A 89 8.73 3.42 7.59
N GLU A 90 9.86 3.73 6.97
CA GLU A 90 10.00 3.74 5.52
C GLU A 90 10.82 2.52 5.08
N PHE A 91 10.23 1.63 4.29
CA PHE A 91 10.84 0.35 3.94
C PHE A 91 10.32 -0.20 2.63
N ASN A 92 11.12 -1.03 1.97
CA ASN A 92 10.72 -1.80 0.80
C ASN A 92 10.48 -3.25 1.20
N VAL A 93 9.41 -3.86 0.69
CA VAL A 93 9.18 -5.31 0.76
C VAL A 93 9.18 -5.84 -0.67
N LYS A 94 9.97 -6.89 -0.90
CA LYS A 94 9.96 -7.66 -2.15
C LYS A 94 9.75 -9.12 -1.82
N THR A 95 8.64 -9.67 -2.27
CA THR A 95 8.28 -11.07 -2.05
C THR A 95 8.05 -11.76 -3.39
N THR A 96 8.63 -12.94 -3.55
CA THR A 96 8.46 -13.80 -4.73
C THR A 96 8.02 -15.19 -4.28
N SER A 97 7.88 -16.13 -5.20
CA SER A 97 7.59 -17.52 -4.85
C SER A 97 8.66 -18.18 -3.96
N LYS A 98 9.90 -17.67 -3.98
CA LYS A 98 11.09 -18.29 -3.34
C LYS A 98 11.71 -17.49 -2.20
N GLN A 99 11.38 -16.21 -2.04
CA GLN A 99 12.03 -15.36 -1.04
C GLN A 99 11.17 -14.18 -0.61
N LEU A 100 11.48 -13.66 0.58
CA LEU A 100 11.01 -12.40 1.13
C LEU A 100 12.21 -11.54 1.51
N ALA A 101 12.30 -10.34 0.95
CA ALA A 101 13.34 -9.38 1.25
C ALA A 101 12.73 -8.06 1.77
N VAL A 102 13.31 -7.53 2.84
CA VAL A 102 12.90 -6.27 3.45
C VAL A 102 14.08 -5.32 3.55
N ASP A 103 13.99 -4.13 2.96
CA ASP A 103 15.05 -3.12 2.95
C ASP A 103 14.59 -1.86 3.70
N VAL A 104 15.22 -1.55 4.84
CA VAL A 104 14.76 -0.51 5.76
C VAL A 104 15.47 0.81 5.49
N LYS A 105 14.74 1.83 5.03
CA LYS A 105 15.26 3.19 4.81
C LYS A 105 15.28 4.00 6.10
N GLN A 106 14.24 3.91 6.92
CA GLN A 106 14.09 4.60 8.20
C GLN A 106 13.20 3.80 9.13
N GLY A 107 13.46 3.87 10.44
CA GLY A 107 12.68 3.17 11.45
C GLY A 107 13.23 1.78 11.78
N LEU A 108 12.34 0.93 12.29
CA LEU A 108 12.61 -0.43 12.71
C LEU A 108 11.52 -1.35 12.15
N VAL A 109 11.93 -2.52 11.67
CA VAL A 109 11.03 -3.57 11.21
C VAL A 109 11.19 -4.79 12.10
N ALA A 110 10.08 -5.43 12.47
CA ALA A 110 10.06 -6.81 12.90
C ALA A 110 9.62 -7.70 11.73
N LEU A 111 10.54 -8.51 11.22
CA LEU A 111 10.29 -9.52 10.19
C LEU A 111 10.09 -10.86 10.87
N LYS A 112 8.89 -11.41 10.80
CA LYS A 112 8.57 -12.76 11.29
C LYS A 112 8.41 -13.70 10.11
N THR A 113 9.18 -14.79 10.11
CA THR A 113 9.09 -15.90 9.17
C THR A 113 8.48 -17.12 9.89
N GLU A 114 8.49 -18.28 9.25
CA GLU A 114 8.10 -19.54 9.90
C GLU A 114 9.04 -19.88 11.08
N TYR A 115 10.34 -19.63 10.93
CA TYR A 115 11.35 -20.12 11.86
C TYR A 115 11.78 -19.10 12.92
N GLU A 116 11.72 -17.80 12.63
CA GLU A 116 12.18 -16.79 13.57
C GLU A 116 11.48 -15.44 13.43
N THR A 117 11.76 -14.56 14.40
CA THR A 117 11.45 -13.14 14.31
C THR A 117 12.73 -12.34 14.40
N SER A 118 13.04 -11.62 13.33
CA SER A 118 14.24 -10.79 13.23
C SER A 118 13.91 -9.29 13.27
N LYS A 119 14.73 -8.51 13.97
CA LYS A 119 14.65 -7.05 14.02
C LYS A 119 15.59 -6.44 13.00
N VAL A 120 15.04 -5.69 12.04
CA VAL A 120 15.78 -5.08 10.93
C VAL A 120 15.82 -3.57 11.11
N LYS A 121 17.02 -3.03 11.35
CA LYS A 121 17.25 -1.59 11.56
C LYS A 121 17.46 -0.88 10.22
N LYS A 122 17.29 0.44 10.23
CA LYS A 122 17.70 1.34 9.14
C LYS A 122 19.06 0.96 8.52
N GLY A 123 19.11 0.95 7.19
CA GLY A 123 20.33 0.67 6.42
C GLY A 123 20.65 -0.80 6.24
N ILE A 124 19.81 -1.70 6.78
CA ILE A 124 19.94 -3.15 6.64
C ILE A 124 18.85 -3.66 5.69
N LYS A 125 19.24 -4.64 4.86
CA LYS A 125 18.33 -5.49 4.09
C LYS A 125 18.34 -6.88 4.73
N ALA A 126 17.15 -7.35 5.10
CA ALA A 126 16.91 -8.72 5.56
C ALA A 126 16.38 -9.56 4.41
N ILE A 127 16.87 -10.79 4.27
CA ILE A 127 16.46 -11.73 3.22
C ILE A 127 16.16 -13.07 3.87
N TYR A 128 14.93 -13.52 3.68
CA TYR A 128 14.49 -14.87 3.96
C TYR A 128 14.31 -15.62 2.64
N LYS A 129 14.84 -16.82 2.55
CA LYS A 129 14.62 -17.73 1.42
C LYS A 129 13.80 -18.91 1.90
N ASP A 130 12.87 -19.35 1.07
CA ASP A 130 11.98 -20.46 1.37
C ASP A 130 12.78 -21.72 1.76
N GLY A 131 12.44 -22.31 2.91
CA GLY A 131 13.13 -23.46 3.50
C GLY A 131 14.43 -23.15 4.27
N GLU A 132 14.94 -21.91 4.29
CA GLU A 132 16.07 -21.55 5.15
C GLU A 132 15.59 -21.21 6.57
N GLN A 133 16.28 -21.71 7.61
CA GLN A 133 15.88 -21.47 9.01
C GLN A 133 16.20 -20.07 9.53
N ALA A 134 17.03 -19.30 8.81
CA ALA A 134 17.54 -18.02 9.27
C ALA A 134 17.38 -16.93 8.21
N VAL A 135 17.06 -15.74 8.68
CA VAL A 135 17.03 -14.49 7.94
C VAL A 135 18.45 -13.97 7.82
N GLN A 136 18.88 -13.73 6.58
CA GLN A 136 20.18 -13.15 6.28
C GLN A 136 20.14 -11.64 6.37
N HIS A 137 21.11 -11.02 7.06
CA HIS A 137 21.22 -9.57 7.20
C HIS A 137 22.41 -9.07 6.40
N ILE A 138 22.16 -8.15 5.46
CA ILE A 138 23.20 -7.51 4.66
C ILE A 138 23.04 -6.00 4.68
N LYS A 139 24.12 -5.27 4.39
CA LYS A 139 24.04 -3.82 4.18
C LYS A 139 23.13 -3.53 2.99
N SER A 140 22.17 -2.62 3.19
CA SER A 140 21.26 -2.22 2.12
C SER A 140 22.01 -1.55 0.97
N ASN A 141 21.80 -2.08 -0.24
CA ASN A 141 22.23 -1.45 -1.49
C ASN A 141 21.15 -0.52 -2.09
N ARG A 142 19.96 -0.43 -1.46
CA ARG A 142 18.85 0.44 -1.83
C ARG A 142 18.39 0.27 -3.28
N GLU A 143 18.38 -0.97 -3.77
CA GLU A 143 17.97 -1.31 -5.15
C GLU A 143 16.60 -0.75 -5.53
N TYR A 144 15.65 -0.75 -4.60
CA TYR A 144 14.29 -0.23 -4.80
C TYR A 144 14.28 1.22 -5.32
N ARG A 145 15.31 2.02 -5.01
CA ARG A 145 15.43 3.39 -5.50
C ARG A 145 15.50 3.47 -7.02
N LYS A 146 15.97 2.42 -7.70
CA LYS A 146 16.03 2.40 -9.16
C LYS A 146 14.63 2.53 -9.75
N TRP A 147 13.71 1.65 -9.36
CA TRP A 147 12.34 1.67 -9.88
C TRP A 147 11.53 2.85 -9.31
N ILE A 148 11.75 3.27 -8.06
CA ILE A 148 11.12 4.49 -7.53
C ILE A 148 11.48 5.74 -8.35
N ARG A 149 12.71 5.83 -8.89
CA ARG A 149 13.08 6.92 -9.80
C ARG A 149 12.35 6.83 -11.12
N SER A 150 12.15 5.62 -11.65
CA SER A 150 11.35 5.40 -12.86
C SER A 150 9.91 5.83 -12.65
N LEU A 151 9.28 5.42 -11.55
CA LEU A 151 7.94 5.84 -11.16
C LEU A 151 7.80 7.36 -11.09
N LYS A 152 8.73 8.04 -10.41
CA LYS A 152 8.73 9.51 -10.34
C LYS A 152 8.88 10.18 -11.70
N LYS A 153 9.67 9.58 -12.60
CA LYS A 153 9.82 10.09 -13.97
C LYS A 153 8.51 9.97 -14.73
N GLU A 154 7.81 8.83 -14.61
CA GLU A 154 6.52 8.58 -15.25
C GLU A 154 5.44 9.54 -14.78
N PHE A 155 5.24 9.68 -13.46
CA PHE A 155 4.28 10.66 -12.93
C PHE A 155 4.59 12.09 -13.34
N ARG A 156 5.87 12.47 -13.43
CA ARG A 156 6.26 13.80 -13.92
C ARG A 156 5.91 13.98 -15.40
N THR A 157 6.12 12.96 -16.23
CA THR A 157 5.73 13.01 -17.65
C THR A 157 4.23 13.17 -17.78
N LEU A 158 3.44 12.33 -17.10
CA LEU A 158 1.97 12.43 -17.08
C LEU A 158 1.50 13.80 -16.59
N GLY A 159 2.12 14.33 -15.53
CA GLY A 159 1.80 15.66 -15.03
C GLY A 159 2.06 16.77 -16.06
N ASN A 160 3.15 16.67 -16.83
CA ASN A 160 3.45 17.64 -17.88
C ASN A 160 2.47 17.57 -19.06
N GLU A 161 1.94 16.38 -19.37
CA GLU A 161 0.95 16.17 -20.42
C GLU A 161 -0.45 16.62 -20.01
N VAL A 162 -0.85 16.37 -18.76
CA VAL A 162 -2.18 16.70 -18.24
C VAL A 162 -2.30 18.17 -17.85
N LYS A 163 -1.21 18.81 -17.39
CA LYS A 163 -1.22 20.22 -16.95
C LYS A 163 -1.80 21.21 -17.98
N PRO A 164 -1.43 21.21 -19.27
CA PRO A 164 -2.04 22.13 -20.23
C PRO A 164 -3.55 21.90 -20.39
N ILE A 165 -3.99 20.65 -20.39
CA ILE A 165 -5.42 20.28 -20.50
C ILE A 165 -6.21 20.82 -19.30
N LEU A 166 -5.67 20.69 -18.09
CA LEU A 166 -6.31 21.21 -16.88
C LEU A 166 -6.42 22.74 -16.90
N ASN A 167 -5.41 23.44 -17.42
CA ASN A 167 -5.44 24.90 -17.53
C ASN A 167 -6.52 25.36 -18.52
N GLU A 168 -6.66 24.66 -19.65
CA GLU A 168 -7.70 24.95 -20.66
C GLU A 168 -9.09 24.75 -20.08
N ILE A 169 -9.36 23.59 -19.45
CA ILE A 169 -10.64 23.31 -18.80
C ILE A 169 -10.95 24.37 -17.74
N GLY A 170 -9.97 24.74 -16.91
CA GLY A 170 -10.15 25.77 -15.89
C GLY A 170 -10.56 27.13 -16.48
N SER A 171 -9.88 27.56 -17.53
CA SER A 171 -10.20 28.80 -18.26
C SER A 171 -11.62 28.77 -18.84
N GLU A 172 -12.04 27.66 -19.45
CA GLU A 172 -13.39 27.55 -20.03
C GLU A 172 -14.48 27.55 -18.96
N LEU A 173 -14.25 26.91 -17.81
CA LEU A 173 -15.18 26.94 -16.68
C LEU A 173 -15.34 28.35 -16.09
N GLU A 174 -14.26 29.12 -16.02
CA GLU A 174 -14.29 30.52 -15.57
C GLU A 174 -15.14 31.40 -16.50
N LYS A 175 -14.89 31.33 -17.82
CA LYS A 175 -15.69 32.05 -18.83
C LYS A 175 -17.18 31.68 -18.78
N ALA A 176 -17.48 30.39 -18.62
CA ALA A 176 -18.87 29.92 -18.50
C ALA A 176 -19.55 30.49 -17.25
N GLY A 177 -18.85 30.51 -16.11
CA GLY A 177 -19.33 31.11 -14.87
C GLY A 177 -19.61 32.62 -14.99
N GLU A 178 -18.71 33.37 -15.63
CA GLU A 178 -18.91 34.81 -15.89
C GLU A 178 -20.13 35.08 -16.77
N LYS A 179 -20.31 34.29 -17.84
CA LYS A 179 -21.46 34.43 -18.73
C LYS A 179 -22.78 34.23 -17.99
N ILE A 180 -22.88 33.16 -17.20
CA ILE A 180 -24.06 32.86 -16.38
C ILE A 180 -24.30 34.00 -15.37
N GLY A 181 -23.26 34.46 -14.68
CA GLY A 181 -23.38 35.55 -13.70
C GLY A 181 -23.86 36.86 -14.31
N ASN A 182 -23.52 37.14 -15.57
CA ASN A 182 -23.99 38.33 -16.29
C ASN A 182 -25.43 38.19 -16.78
N GLU A 183 -25.90 36.97 -17.10
CA GLU A 183 -27.29 36.71 -17.48
C GLU A 183 -28.27 36.93 -16.31
N PHE A 184 -27.85 36.71 -15.06
CA PHE A 184 -28.68 36.97 -13.87
C PHE A 184 -28.66 38.43 -13.37
N LYS A 185 -27.81 39.29 -13.94
CA LYS A 185 -27.71 40.71 -13.58
C LYS A 185 -28.56 41.63 -14.48
N ASN A 186 -29.10 41.10 -15.57
CA ASN A 186 -30.03 41.79 -16.48
C ASN A 186 -31.47 41.30 -16.26
#